data_AF-A0A8T1CAY3-F1
#
_entry.id   AF-A0A8T1CAY3-F1
#
_cell.length_a   1.000
_cell.length_b   1.000
_cell.length_c   1.000
_cell.angle_alpha   90.00
_cell.angle_beta   90.00
_cell.angle_gamma   90.00
#
_symmetry.space_group_name_H-M   'P 1'
#
loop_
_entity.id
_entity.type
_entity.pdbx_description
1 polymer ?
#
loop_
_entity_poly.entity_id
_entity_poly.type
_entity_poly.pdbx_seq_one_letter_code
_entity_poly.pdbx_strand_id
1 'polypeptide(L)'
;VGCNPQGSDPRAPYPNNYWCSFPNSCAQKYRADKTSECRAQYDGGLCPMGVQPDGVKCTYNYKILGYLNIDDLVGIIKMGFSNYQQFCQSGGIEFKARNTGRGFEVEQCIDFWKNPGDQNANANRASQMVTMYNQLISSGKSPNMSPLPSVESMAASNPKCYQNSAVCARAQFGCKRSLFSQICSVCSSAEAGCEKAPAGYSFPNLTLPPGN
;
A
#
# COMPACT_ATOMS: atom_id res chain seq x y z
N VAL A 1 6.67 2.29 -14.15
CA VAL A 1 7.01 2.36 -12.70
C VAL A 1 6.42 3.64 -12.15
N GLY A 2 5.88 3.65 -10.94
CA GLY A 2 5.28 4.85 -10.37
C GLY A 2 4.18 4.54 -9.35
N CYS A 3 3.71 5.57 -8.66
CA CYS A 3 2.61 5.53 -7.72
C CYS A 3 1.52 6.48 -8.17
N ASN A 4 0.28 6.00 -8.31
CA ASN A 4 -0.84 6.84 -8.72
C ASN A 4 -2.03 6.65 -7.77
N PRO A 5 -2.83 7.70 -7.53
CA PRO A 5 -4.09 7.57 -6.79
C PRO A 5 -5.04 6.66 -7.57
N GLN A 6 -5.68 5.74 -6.87
CA GLN A 6 -6.61 4.76 -7.44
C GLN A 6 -7.88 4.63 -6.60
N GLY A 7 -8.15 5.60 -5.72
CA GLY A 7 -9.23 5.47 -4.76
C GLY A 7 -10.65 5.56 -5.34
N SER A 8 -10.77 6.04 -6.57
CA SER A 8 -12.00 6.09 -7.35
C SER A 8 -12.02 5.10 -8.51
N ASP A 9 -11.07 4.15 -8.58
CA ASP A 9 -11.09 3.14 -9.66
C ASP A 9 -12.41 2.35 -9.59
N PRO A 10 -13.22 2.35 -10.64
CA PRO A 10 -14.57 1.78 -10.59
C PRO A 10 -14.55 0.26 -10.42
N ARG A 11 -13.42 -0.41 -10.67
CA ARG A 11 -13.28 -1.85 -10.45
C ARG A 11 -13.22 -2.22 -8.98
N ALA A 12 -12.68 -1.34 -8.15
CA ALA A 12 -12.51 -1.53 -6.71
C ALA A 12 -12.25 -0.17 -6.04
N PRO A 13 -13.32 0.62 -5.78
CA PRO A 13 -13.16 1.97 -5.26
C PRO A 13 -12.84 1.93 -3.77
N TYR A 14 -11.55 1.90 -3.44
CA TYR A 14 -11.04 2.00 -2.07
C TYR A 14 -10.59 3.45 -1.81
N PRO A 15 -11.29 4.24 -0.99
CA PRO A 15 -10.93 5.65 -0.81
C PRO A 15 -9.48 5.80 -0.33
N ASN A 16 -8.79 6.83 -0.85
CA ASN A 16 -7.39 7.12 -0.55
C ASN A 16 -6.37 6.04 -0.95
N ASN A 17 -6.76 5.08 -1.81
CA ASN A 17 -5.87 4.04 -2.29
C ASN A 17 -4.85 4.58 -3.32
N TYR A 18 -3.66 3.99 -3.32
CA TYR A 18 -2.60 4.25 -4.28
C TYR A 18 -2.06 2.93 -4.81
N TRP A 19 -1.85 2.84 -6.11
CA TRP A 19 -1.15 1.70 -6.70
C TRP A 19 0.26 2.12 -7.06
N CYS A 20 1.21 1.49 -6.38
CA CYS A 20 2.64 1.67 -6.59
C CYS A 20 3.20 0.43 -7.27
N SER A 21 3.93 0.65 -8.36
CA SER A 21 4.76 -0.37 -8.99
C SER A 21 6.20 -0.10 -8.63
N PHE A 22 6.86 -1.05 -7.96
CA PHE A 22 8.28 -1.00 -7.62
C PHE A 22 9.06 -1.90 -8.59
N PRO A 23 10.07 -1.39 -9.31
CA PRO A 23 10.80 -2.16 -10.29
C PRO A 23 11.77 -3.10 -9.57
N ASN A 24 11.55 -4.40 -9.74
CA ASN A 24 12.52 -5.41 -9.33
C ASN A 24 13.44 -5.76 -10.51
N SER A 25 14.48 -6.55 -10.26
CA SER A 25 15.44 -7.01 -11.26
C SER A 25 14.81 -7.49 -12.57
N CYS A 26 15.46 -7.15 -13.69
CA CYS A 26 15.08 -7.54 -15.04
C CYS A 26 13.60 -7.20 -15.35
N ALA A 27 13.15 -5.97 -15.03
CA ALA A 27 11.75 -5.54 -15.14
C ALA A 27 11.18 -5.53 -16.58
N GLN A 28 12.06 -5.55 -17.58
CA GLN A 28 11.74 -5.56 -19.01
C GLN A 28 11.43 -6.96 -19.57
N LYS A 29 11.55 -8.02 -18.77
CA LYS A 29 11.27 -9.40 -19.16
C LYS A 29 10.07 -9.97 -18.42
N TYR A 30 9.34 -10.89 -19.06
CA TYR A 30 8.32 -11.67 -18.37
C TYR A 30 8.95 -12.57 -17.32
N ARG A 31 8.16 -12.95 -16.29
CA ARG A 31 8.65 -13.74 -15.15
C ARG A 31 9.40 -15.00 -15.58
N ALA A 32 8.92 -15.70 -16.61
CA ALA A 32 9.53 -16.92 -17.13
C ALA A 32 10.88 -16.68 -17.82
N ASP A 33 11.12 -15.48 -18.36
CA ASP A 33 12.30 -15.13 -19.16
C ASP A 33 13.40 -14.43 -18.32
N LYS A 34 13.20 -14.28 -17.01
CA LYS A 34 14.17 -13.63 -16.12
C LYS A 34 15.31 -14.57 -15.76
N THR A 35 16.43 -14.48 -16.47
CA THR A 35 17.64 -15.25 -16.17
C THR A 35 18.50 -14.59 -15.07
N SER A 36 19.47 -15.34 -14.53
CA SER A 36 20.49 -14.82 -13.61
C SER A 36 21.27 -13.66 -14.22
N GLU A 37 21.64 -13.77 -15.49
CA GLU A 37 22.44 -12.79 -16.22
C GLU A 37 21.66 -11.48 -16.38
N CYS A 38 20.38 -11.57 -16.75
CA CYS A 38 19.53 -10.37 -16.84
C CYS A 38 19.34 -9.69 -15.49
N ARG A 39 19.18 -10.47 -14.40
CA ARG A 39 19.03 -9.91 -13.05
C ARG A 39 20.33 -9.29 -12.54
N ALA A 40 21.49 -9.81 -12.95
CA ALA A 40 22.78 -9.23 -12.63
C ALA A 40 23.04 -7.94 -13.44
N GLN A 41 22.63 -7.90 -14.70
CA GLN A 41 22.74 -6.71 -15.54
C GLN A 41 21.74 -5.60 -15.16
N TYR A 42 20.54 -5.99 -14.74
CA TYR A 42 19.47 -5.09 -14.32
C TYR A 42 18.98 -5.54 -12.94
N ASP A 43 19.69 -5.15 -11.90
CA ASP A 43 19.43 -5.50 -10.49
C ASP A 43 18.13 -4.88 -9.94
N GLY A 44 17.69 -3.75 -10.50
CA GLY A 44 16.44 -3.10 -10.17
C GLY A 44 16.56 -2.19 -8.94
N GLY A 45 15.42 -1.84 -8.32
CA GLY A 45 15.40 -0.87 -7.23
C GLY A 45 15.51 -1.47 -5.81
N LEU A 46 15.40 -2.79 -5.66
CA LEU A 46 15.29 -3.43 -4.34
C LEU A 46 16.66 -3.53 -3.67
N CYS A 47 16.79 -2.90 -2.51
CA CYS A 47 17.96 -3.06 -1.66
C CYS A 47 18.03 -4.46 -1.05
N PRO A 48 19.24 -5.00 -0.79
CA PRO A 48 19.38 -6.20 0.03
C PRO A 48 18.65 -6.05 1.37
N MET A 49 18.11 -7.16 1.89
CA MET A 49 17.34 -7.14 3.14
C MET A 49 18.19 -6.55 4.29
N GLY A 50 17.64 -5.53 4.97
CA GLY A 50 18.33 -4.82 6.05
C GLY A 50 19.20 -3.63 5.60
N VAL A 51 19.41 -3.44 4.30
CA VAL A 51 20.13 -2.29 3.76
C VAL A 51 19.15 -1.13 3.51
N GLN A 52 19.52 0.07 3.92
CA GLN A 52 18.74 1.29 3.66
C GLN A 52 18.99 1.78 2.22
N PRO A 53 17.95 2.27 1.52
CA PRO A 53 18.13 2.85 0.20
C PRO A 53 19.01 4.11 0.26
N ASP A 54 19.97 4.19 -0.65
CA ASP A 54 20.82 5.38 -0.87
C ASP A 54 20.38 6.18 -2.11
N GLY A 55 19.43 5.65 -2.89
CA GLY A 55 18.93 6.26 -4.11
C GLY A 55 19.89 6.10 -5.31
N VAL A 56 21.02 5.43 -5.14
CA VAL A 56 22.06 5.25 -6.17
C VAL A 56 22.26 3.76 -6.47
N LYS A 57 22.61 2.96 -5.47
CA LYS A 57 22.77 1.51 -5.60
C LYS A 57 21.42 0.79 -5.58
N CYS A 58 20.48 1.32 -4.81
CA CYS A 58 19.11 0.81 -4.73
C CYS A 58 18.17 1.92 -4.21
N THR A 59 16.89 1.79 -4.51
CA THR A 59 15.91 2.88 -4.33
C THR A 59 14.80 2.57 -3.33
N TYR A 60 14.58 1.30 -2.98
CA TYR A 60 13.59 0.94 -1.98
C TYR A 60 14.00 -0.32 -1.21
N ASN A 61 13.53 -0.42 0.04
CA ASN A 61 13.52 -1.66 0.80
C ASN A 61 12.10 -1.91 1.31
N TYR A 62 11.89 -3.08 1.92
CA TYR A 62 10.67 -3.37 2.64
C TYR A 62 10.97 -4.26 3.84
N LYS A 63 10.07 -4.23 4.81
CA LYS A 63 10.06 -5.15 5.96
C LYS A 63 8.71 -5.83 6.02
N ILE A 64 8.72 -7.16 6.11
CA ILE A 64 7.50 -7.92 6.39
C ILE A 64 7.18 -7.72 7.87
N LEU A 65 5.99 -7.17 8.16
CA LEU A 65 5.54 -6.99 9.53
C LEU A 65 4.83 -8.23 10.07
N GLY A 66 4.13 -8.98 9.21
CA GLY A 66 3.40 -10.17 9.61
C GLY A 66 2.45 -10.64 8.51
N TYR A 67 1.43 -11.41 8.89
CA TYR A 67 0.43 -11.95 7.98
C TYR A 67 -0.96 -11.98 8.63
N LEU A 68 -1.98 -12.10 7.80
CA LEU A 68 -3.33 -12.48 8.21
C LEU A 68 -3.76 -13.67 7.36
N ASN A 69 -4.44 -14.62 7.98
CA ASN A 69 -5.17 -15.63 7.23
C ASN A 69 -6.42 -14.97 6.62
N ILE A 70 -6.56 -15.08 5.30
CA ILE A 70 -7.68 -14.46 4.58
C ILE A 70 -9.02 -15.09 4.97
N ASP A 71 -9.05 -16.41 5.24
CA ASP A 71 -10.28 -17.13 5.60
C ASP A 71 -10.86 -16.64 6.93
N ASP A 72 -9.98 -16.26 7.87
CA ASP A 72 -10.37 -15.65 9.14
C ASP A 72 -10.90 -14.22 8.93
N LEU A 73 -10.23 -13.44 8.07
CA LEU A 73 -10.60 -12.05 7.78
C LEU A 73 -11.96 -11.95 7.09
N VAL A 74 -12.20 -12.77 6.06
CA VAL A 74 -13.44 -12.75 5.30
C VAL A 74 -14.58 -13.47 6.04
N GLY A 75 -14.26 -14.22 7.11
CA GLY A 75 -15.23 -14.82 8.02
C GLY A 75 -15.57 -16.28 7.73
N ILE A 76 -14.89 -16.94 6.80
CA ILE A 76 -15.08 -18.38 6.49
C ILE A 76 -14.90 -19.23 7.76
N ILE A 77 -13.89 -18.92 8.58
CA ILE A 77 -13.67 -19.66 9.83
C ILE A 77 -14.81 -19.46 10.82
N LYS A 78 -15.37 -18.24 10.90
CA LYS A 78 -16.53 -17.94 11.76
C LYS A 78 -17.81 -18.64 11.31
N MET A 79 -17.90 -19.00 10.03
CA MET A 79 -19.01 -19.81 9.48
C MET A 79 -18.88 -21.30 9.81
N GLY A 80 -17.83 -21.71 10.52
CA GLY A 80 -17.62 -23.10 10.97
C GLY A 80 -16.80 -23.97 10.02
N PHE A 81 -16.18 -23.37 9.00
CA PHE A 81 -15.28 -24.08 8.09
C PHE A 81 -13.82 -23.94 8.53
N SER A 82 -13.00 -24.95 8.29
CA SER A 82 -11.57 -24.94 8.62
C SER A 82 -10.73 -24.11 7.66
N ASN A 83 -11.20 -23.93 6.43
CA ASN A 83 -10.56 -23.13 5.37
C ASN A 83 -11.52 -22.94 4.18
N TYR A 84 -11.10 -22.11 3.22
CA TYR A 84 -11.78 -21.86 1.95
C TYR A 84 -12.10 -23.13 1.15
N GLN A 85 -11.19 -24.12 1.16
CA GLN A 85 -11.40 -25.37 0.42
C GLN A 85 -12.61 -26.15 0.96
N GLN A 86 -12.71 -26.31 2.29
CA GLN A 86 -13.85 -26.99 2.90
C GLN A 86 -15.16 -26.23 2.67
N PHE A 87 -15.11 -24.90 2.77
CA PHE A 87 -16.25 -24.04 2.45
C PHE A 87 -16.77 -24.29 1.03
N CYS A 88 -15.87 -24.29 0.03
CA CYS A 88 -16.24 -24.55 -1.37
C CYS A 88 -16.74 -25.98 -1.60
N GLN A 89 -16.09 -27.00 -1.00
CA GLN A 89 -16.51 -28.40 -1.11
C GLN A 89 -17.90 -28.64 -0.51
N SER A 90 -18.31 -27.80 0.44
CA SER A 90 -19.64 -27.83 1.05
C SER A 90 -20.68 -27.04 0.24
N GLY A 91 -20.33 -26.57 -0.96
CA GLY A 91 -21.18 -25.78 -1.84
C GLY A 91 -21.18 -24.27 -1.55
N GLY A 92 -20.28 -23.80 -0.67
CA GLY A 92 -20.11 -22.38 -0.37
C GLY A 92 -19.56 -21.60 -1.56
N ILE A 93 -20.05 -20.36 -1.72
CA ILE A 93 -19.61 -19.42 -2.76
C ILE A 93 -19.14 -18.14 -2.08
N GLU A 94 -17.84 -17.88 -2.15
CA GLU A 94 -17.25 -16.68 -1.52
C GLU A 94 -17.60 -15.43 -2.31
N PHE A 95 -17.35 -15.47 -3.63
CA PHE A 95 -17.62 -14.36 -4.53
C PHE A 95 -17.86 -14.88 -5.95
N LYS A 96 -19.08 -14.70 -6.45
CA LYS A 96 -19.50 -14.97 -7.82
C LYS A 96 -20.07 -13.68 -8.40
N ALA A 97 -19.40 -13.16 -9.42
CA ALA A 97 -19.78 -11.91 -10.04
C ALA A 97 -19.40 -11.87 -11.52
N ARG A 98 -20.14 -11.06 -12.28
CA ARG A 98 -19.86 -10.76 -13.68
C ARG A 98 -19.09 -9.45 -13.78
N ASN A 99 -17.95 -9.46 -14.46
CA ASN A 99 -17.18 -8.24 -14.73
C ASN A 99 -17.93 -7.37 -15.77
N THR A 100 -18.10 -6.08 -15.49
CA THR A 100 -18.80 -5.12 -16.34
C THR A 100 -17.86 -4.20 -17.13
N GLY A 101 -16.55 -4.39 -17.02
CA GLY A 101 -15.50 -3.47 -17.49
C GLY A 101 -15.27 -2.27 -16.57
N ARG A 102 -16.23 -1.97 -15.68
CA ARG A 102 -16.18 -0.87 -14.70
C ARG A 102 -16.52 -1.34 -13.29
N GLY A 103 -16.23 -2.60 -12.96
CA GLY A 103 -16.63 -3.21 -11.70
C GLY A 103 -17.27 -4.57 -11.88
N PHE A 104 -18.12 -4.93 -10.92
CA PHE A 104 -18.71 -6.24 -10.80
C PHE A 104 -20.21 -6.13 -10.54
N GLU A 105 -20.99 -6.90 -11.29
CA GLU A 105 -22.36 -7.25 -10.90
C GLU A 105 -22.29 -8.54 -10.08
N VAL A 106 -22.63 -8.45 -8.79
CA VAL A 106 -22.51 -9.57 -7.85
C VAL A 106 -23.74 -10.46 -7.94
N GLU A 107 -23.54 -11.74 -8.25
CA GLU A 107 -24.61 -12.75 -8.28
C GLU A 107 -24.77 -13.38 -6.89
N GLN A 108 -23.66 -13.73 -6.25
CA GLN A 108 -23.63 -14.35 -4.93
C GLN A 108 -22.32 -14.03 -4.24
N CYS A 109 -22.35 -13.73 -2.95
CA CYS A 109 -21.15 -13.54 -2.17
C CYS A 109 -21.43 -13.74 -0.67
N ILE A 110 -20.37 -13.96 0.10
CA ILE A 110 -20.42 -13.85 1.55
C ILE A 110 -20.53 -12.38 2.00
N ASP A 111 -20.97 -12.16 3.24
CA ASP A 111 -21.21 -10.82 3.78
C ASP A 111 -20.02 -9.87 3.64
N PHE A 112 -18.80 -10.38 3.81
CA PHE A 112 -17.58 -9.58 3.67
C PHE A 112 -17.49 -8.89 2.31
N TRP A 113 -17.98 -9.50 1.22
CA TRP A 113 -17.85 -8.98 -0.15
C TRP A 113 -19.09 -8.24 -0.69
N LYS A 114 -20.15 -8.05 0.12
CA LYS A 114 -21.35 -7.29 -0.28
C LYS A 114 -21.02 -5.85 -0.67
N ASN A 115 -21.55 -5.36 -1.79
CA ASN A 115 -21.31 -4.00 -2.30
C ASN A 115 -19.82 -3.72 -2.59
N PRO A 116 -19.17 -4.43 -3.52
CA PRO A 116 -17.76 -4.22 -3.84
C PRO A 116 -17.48 -2.88 -4.52
N GLY A 117 -18.49 -2.26 -5.14
CA GLY A 117 -18.43 -0.92 -5.72
C GLY A 117 -18.70 0.22 -4.74
N ASP A 118 -19.02 -0.07 -3.48
CA ASP A 118 -19.30 0.95 -2.46
C ASP A 118 -18.03 1.33 -1.69
N GLN A 119 -17.70 2.64 -1.68
CA GLN A 119 -16.49 3.14 -1.03
C GLN A 119 -16.51 2.96 0.49
N ASN A 120 -17.67 3.05 1.14
CA ASN A 120 -17.79 2.89 2.59
C ASN A 120 -17.61 1.42 2.98
N ALA A 121 -18.18 0.50 2.21
CA ALA A 121 -17.97 -0.94 2.37
C ALA A 121 -16.47 -1.28 2.21
N ASN A 122 -15.80 -0.72 1.21
CA ASN A 122 -14.37 -0.92 0.98
C ASN A 122 -13.49 -0.31 2.07
N ALA A 123 -13.81 0.90 2.56
CA ALA A 123 -13.15 1.49 3.71
C ALA A 123 -13.32 0.63 4.97
N ASN A 124 -14.52 0.10 5.20
CA ASN A 124 -14.80 -0.80 6.32
C ASN A 124 -14.00 -2.11 6.22
N ARG A 125 -13.85 -2.70 5.03
CA ARG A 125 -12.98 -3.88 4.82
C ARG A 125 -11.53 -3.60 5.20
N ALA A 126 -10.98 -2.47 4.76
CA ALA A 126 -9.63 -2.06 5.11
C ALA A 126 -9.48 -1.84 6.63
N SER A 127 -10.47 -1.22 7.27
CA SER A 127 -10.50 -1.04 8.71
C SER A 127 -10.55 -2.36 9.47
N GLN A 128 -11.38 -3.33 9.02
CA GLN A 128 -11.46 -4.66 9.63
C GLN A 128 -10.12 -5.39 9.56
N MET A 129 -9.43 -5.32 8.41
CA MET A 129 -8.09 -5.90 8.23
C MET A 129 -7.09 -5.30 9.24
N VAL A 130 -7.03 -3.97 9.35
CA VAL A 130 -6.11 -3.29 10.30
C VAL A 130 -6.44 -3.64 11.75
N THR A 131 -7.73 -3.63 12.12
CA THR A 131 -8.18 -3.99 13.47
C THR A 131 -7.81 -5.43 13.80
N MET A 132 -8.08 -6.37 12.90
CA MET A 132 -7.76 -7.78 13.09
C MET A 132 -6.26 -8.01 13.25
N TYR A 133 -5.43 -7.36 12.43
CA TYR A 133 -3.97 -7.41 12.55
C TYR A 133 -3.48 -6.94 13.92
N ASN A 134 -3.96 -5.79 14.38
CA ASN A 134 -3.58 -5.24 15.68
C ASN A 134 -4.05 -6.13 16.83
N GLN A 135 -5.28 -6.67 16.77
CA GLN A 135 -5.80 -7.61 17.78
C GLN A 135 -4.96 -8.89 17.86
N LEU A 136 -4.56 -9.44 16.70
CA LEU A 136 -3.74 -10.65 16.64
C LEU A 136 -2.40 -10.45 17.34
N ILE A 137 -1.77 -9.28 17.18
CA ILE A 137 -0.52 -8.93 17.84
C ILE A 137 -0.73 -8.71 19.33
N SER A 138 -1.74 -7.93 19.71
CA SER A 138 -2.05 -7.65 21.12
C SER A 138 -2.43 -8.92 21.91
N SER A 139 -2.88 -9.98 21.24
CA SER A 139 -3.19 -11.27 21.88
C SER A 139 -1.96 -12.03 22.39
N GLY A 140 -0.74 -11.64 21.98
CA GLY A 140 0.50 -12.34 22.33
C GLY A 140 0.71 -13.69 21.62
N LYS A 141 -0.24 -14.13 20.77
CA LYS A 141 -0.17 -15.41 20.05
C LYS A 141 0.72 -15.41 18.81
N SER A 142 1.23 -14.24 18.42
CA SER A 142 2.00 -14.04 17.18
C SER A 142 3.37 -13.42 17.45
N PRO A 143 4.30 -14.17 18.08
CA PRO A 143 5.58 -13.62 18.56
C PRO A 143 6.50 -13.14 17.43
N ASN A 144 6.28 -13.61 16.19
CA ASN A 144 7.07 -13.24 15.02
C ASN A 144 6.49 -12.06 14.22
N MET A 145 5.36 -11.49 14.67
CA MET A 145 4.72 -10.34 14.01
C MET A 145 5.10 -9.03 14.71
N SER A 146 5.30 -7.98 13.92
CA SER A 146 5.55 -6.62 14.40
C SER A 146 4.27 -5.78 14.31
N PRO A 147 3.98 -4.91 15.30
CA PRO A 147 2.83 -4.02 15.24
C PRO A 147 2.90 -3.09 14.02
N LEU A 148 1.74 -2.69 13.51
CA LEU A 148 1.67 -1.59 12.54
C LEU A 148 2.13 -0.31 13.27
N PRO A 149 3.02 0.50 12.67
CA PRO A 149 3.36 1.79 13.24
C PRO A 149 2.14 2.72 13.23
N SER A 150 2.04 3.63 14.20
CA SER A 150 0.96 4.62 14.18
C SER A 150 1.17 5.62 13.04
N VAL A 151 0.08 6.24 12.58
CA VAL A 151 0.15 7.26 11.51
C VAL A 151 1.03 8.43 11.94
N GLU A 152 0.98 8.79 13.22
CA GLU A 152 1.74 9.86 13.83
C GLU A 152 3.23 9.52 13.90
N SER A 153 3.59 8.29 14.32
CA SER A 153 5.00 7.89 14.41
C SER A 153 5.65 7.75 13.03
N MET A 154 4.89 7.30 12.04
CA MET A 154 5.33 7.34 10.64
C MET A 154 5.50 8.78 10.15
N ALA A 155 4.53 9.66 10.42
CA ALA A 155 4.62 11.06 9.98
C ALA A 155 5.83 11.78 10.60
N ALA A 156 6.14 11.48 11.87
CA ALA A 156 7.28 12.04 12.58
C ALA A 156 8.64 11.51 12.11
N SER A 157 8.71 10.23 11.69
CA SER A 157 9.94 9.60 11.20
C SER A 157 10.27 9.92 9.74
N ASN A 158 9.28 10.36 8.96
CA ASN A 158 9.50 10.78 7.58
C ASN A 158 10.05 12.21 7.49
N PRO A 159 10.96 12.51 6.54
CA PRO A 159 11.38 13.89 6.28
C PRO A 159 10.19 14.78 5.95
N LYS A 160 10.25 16.08 6.27
CA LYS A 160 9.15 17.00 6.00
C LYS A 160 8.81 17.02 4.51
N CYS A 161 7.54 17.24 4.16
CA CYS A 161 7.11 17.15 2.76
C CYS A 161 7.84 18.12 1.81
N TYR A 162 8.18 19.32 2.28
CA TYR A 162 8.98 20.27 1.52
C TYR A 162 10.42 19.81 1.27
N GLN A 163 10.94 18.85 2.05
CA GLN A 163 12.28 18.27 1.85
C GLN A 163 12.29 17.18 0.78
N ASN A 164 11.14 16.56 0.50
CA ASN A 164 11.02 15.43 -0.43
C ASN A 164 10.31 15.78 -1.74
N SER A 165 9.65 16.94 -1.82
CA SER A 165 8.89 17.36 -3.01
C SER A 165 9.08 18.84 -3.29
N ALA A 166 9.56 19.15 -4.50
CA ALA A 166 9.66 20.52 -4.99
C ALA A 166 8.30 21.24 -5.05
N VAL A 167 7.22 20.49 -5.32
CA VAL A 167 5.85 21.02 -5.31
C VAL A 167 5.47 21.46 -3.89
N CYS A 168 5.78 20.63 -2.89
CA CYS A 168 5.52 20.96 -1.50
C CYS A 168 6.40 22.09 -0.97
N ALA A 169 7.65 22.19 -1.44
CA ALA A 169 8.54 23.30 -1.10
C ALA A 169 8.00 24.66 -1.56
N ARG A 170 7.21 24.69 -2.63
CA ARG A 170 6.63 25.90 -3.22
C ARG A 170 5.15 26.11 -2.87
N ALA A 171 4.53 25.18 -2.15
CA ALA A 171 3.11 25.23 -1.84
C ALA A 171 2.78 26.38 -0.87
N GLN A 172 1.80 27.22 -1.24
CA GLN A 172 1.39 28.39 -0.46
C GLN A 172 1.00 28.05 0.98
N PHE A 173 0.28 26.94 1.16
CA PHE A 173 -0.16 26.43 2.46
C PHE A 173 0.65 25.23 2.93
N GLY A 174 1.70 24.84 2.20
CA GLY A 174 2.51 23.68 2.51
C GLY A 174 1.86 22.36 2.11
N CYS A 175 2.37 21.28 2.69
CA CYS A 175 1.89 19.92 2.45
C CYS A 175 1.72 19.16 3.76
N LYS A 176 0.89 18.11 3.72
CA LYS A 176 0.66 17.19 4.84
C LYS A 176 0.78 15.74 4.41
N ARG A 177 1.05 14.86 5.38
CA ARG A 177 0.91 13.40 5.27
C ARG A 177 -0.31 12.95 6.04
N SER A 178 -0.94 11.89 5.56
CA SER A 178 -2.04 11.23 6.24
C SER A 178 -2.01 9.74 5.93
N LEU A 179 -2.70 8.96 6.77
CA LEU A 179 -2.91 7.52 6.61
C LEU A 179 -1.60 6.70 6.54
N PHE A 180 -1.68 5.40 6.28
CA PHE A 180 -0.51 4.53 6.20
C PHE A 180 0.36 4.74 4.95
N SER A 181 -0.16 5.39 3.91
CA SER A 181 0.58 5.63 2.67
C SER A 181 1.69 6.68 2.84
N GLN A 182 1.53 7.62 3.78
CA GLN A 182 2.53 8.66 4.11
C GLN A 182 2.93 9.50 2.89
N ILE A 183 2.07 9.56 1.88
CA ILE A 183 2.26 10.37 0.67
C ILE A 183 2.00 11.84 1.01
N CYS A 184 2.89 12.72 0.55
CA CYS A 184 2.72 14.17 0.70
C CYS A 184 1.62 14.68 -0.22
N SER A 185 0.67 15.41 0.37
CA SER A 185 -0.44 16.05 -0.32
C SER A 185 -0.39 17.57 -0.12
N VAL A 186 -0.58 18.32 -1.20
CA VAL A 186 -0.62 19.80 -1.16
C VAL A 186 -1.87 20.24 -0.43
N CYS A 187 -1.73 21.18 0.50
CA CYS A 187 -2.86 21.74 1.22
C CYS A 187 -3.54 22.86 0.41
N SER A 188 -4.87 22.87 0.40
CA SER A 188 -5.69 23.93 -0.19
C SER A 188 -5.85 25.17 0.71
N SER A 189 -5.53 25.02 1.99
CA SER A 189 -5.81 25.98 3.06
C SER A 189 -4.79 25.80 4.20
N ALA A 190 -4.61 26.84 5.03
CA ALA A 190 -3.81 26.74 6.25
C ALA A 190 -4.57 25.91 7.30
N GLU A 191 -4.15 24.67 7.49
CA GLU A 191 -4.78 23.70 8.39
C GLU A 191 -3.75 22.98 9.26
N ALA A 192 -4.21 22.30 10.31
CA ALA A 192 -3.36 21.46 11.14
C ALA A 192 -2.64 20.39 10.28
N GLY A 193 -1.33 20.26 10.51
CA GLY A 193 -0.45 19.32 9.79
C GLY A 193 0.03 19.81 8.40
N CYS A 194 -0.47 20.94 7.91
CA CYS A 194 0.03 21.56 6.67
C CYS A 194 1.31 22.35 6.94
N GLU A 195 2.45 21.75 6.61
CA GLU A 195 3.75 22.33 6.90
C GLU A 195 4.34 23.01 5.66
N LYS A 196 4.63 24.31 5.79
CA LYS A 196 5.32 25.12 4.77
C LYS A 196 6.82 24.95 4.87
N ALA A 197 7.50 25.11 3.73
CA ALA A 197 8.94 25.35 3.75
C ALA A 197 9.24 26.64 4.54
N PRO A 198 10.29 26.65 5.38
CA PRO A 198 10.70 27.87 6.08
C PRO A 198 11.17 28.93 5.08
N ALA A 199 11.11 30.20 5.48
CA ALA A 199 11.58 31.30 4.64
C ALA A 199 13.05 31.09 4.24
N GLY A 200 13.36 31.26 2.95
CA GLY A 200 14.70 31.05 2.41
C GLY A 200 15.06 29.60 2.07
N TYR A 201 14.20 28.62 2.36
CA TYR A 201 14.42 27.25 1.91
C TYR A 201 14.29 27.15 0.38
N SER A 202 15.27 26.50 -0.25
CA SER A 202 15.20 26.10 -1.66
C SER A 202 15.31 24.59 -1.76
N PHE A 203 14.43 23.99 -2.55
CA PHE A 203 14.55 22.58 -2.90
C PHE A 203 15.84 22.37 -3.72
N PRO A 204 16.62 21.30 -3.46
CA PRO A 204 17.86 21.06 -4.18
C PRO A 204 17.59 20.76 -5.66
N ASN A 205 18.50 21.18 -6.52
CA ASN A 205 18.50 20.74 -7.92
C ASN A 205 18.98 19.29 -7.96
N LEU A 206 18.12 18.39 -8.43
CA LEU A 206 18.44 16.97 -8.57
C LEU A 206 19.19 16.74 -9.88
N THR A 207 20.34 16.09 -9.81
CA THR A 207 21.05 15.58 -10.98
C THR A 207 20.71 14.10 -11.16
N LEU A 208 20.60 13.66 -12.41
CA LEU A 208 20.49 12.23 -12.69
C LEU A 208 21.75 11.51 -12.18
N PRO A 209 21.63 10.28 -11.64
CA PRO A 209 22.79 9.47 -11.31
C PRO A 209 23.69 9.31 -12.54
N PRO A 210 25.02 9.29 -12.37
CA PRO A 210 25.92 9.04 -13.49
C PRO A 210 25.72 7.62 -14.05
N GLY A 211 25.28 7.54 -15.31
CA GLY A 211 25.23 6.31 -16.10
C GLY A 211 23.90 5.55 -16.07
N ASN A 212 23.24 5.51 -17.23
CA ASN A 212 22.51 4.35 -17.74
C ASN A 212 23.02 4.11 -19.16
#